data_AF-A0A9P4N2L6-F1
#
_entry.id   AF-A0A9P4N2L6-F1
#
_cell.length_a   1.000
_cell.length_b   1.000
_cell.length_c   1.000
_cell.angle_alpha   90.00
_cell.angle_beta   90.00
_cell.angle_gamma   90.00
#
_symmetry.space_group_name_H-M   'P 1'
#
loop_
_entity.id
_entity.type
_entity.pdbx_description
1 polymer ?
#
loop_
_entity_poly.entity_id
_entity_poly.type
_entity_poly.pdbx_seq_one_letter_code
_entity_poly.pdbx_strand_id
1 'polypeptide(L)'
;MSAKYPAPINYTLMWPHLESPSNSTFTLHQLDMCNCPQQKQSHIYTRYVCQGPDVQYARKENDLWLLCEPWGQFNILRPASREELRRRPSASIVRVNRYQAYATQKWLSRLSHLAQTNITNLSLICDVFEEDCRDLDALRSYASFSRFILGNLPRCRTLHTIHWNPSLPLRPLCMLFQREGMQILVKQEVTDDKYKFELCDAWTFYTYTGAYGHEDNPAGKRLYHRFHREKLDPEQILGDSKEMMKW
;
A
#
# COMPACT_ATOMS: atom_id res chain seq x y z
N MET A 1 29.48 -7.56 -11.16
CA MET A 1 28.39 -7.99 -12.07
C MET A 1 27.18 -7.13 -11.76
N SER A 2 26.77 -6.24 -12.68
CA SER A 2 25.63 -5.35 -12.47
C SER A 2 24.32 -6.14 -12.65
N ALA A 3 23.44 -6.12 -11.65
CA ALA A 3 22.15 -6.80 -11.70
C ALA A 3 21.28 -6.18 -12.81
N LYS A 4 20.96 -6.96 -13.84
CA LYS A 4 19.97 -6.58 -14.85
C LYS A 4 18.59 -6.66 -14.21
N TYR A 5 18.07 -5.53 -13.73
CA TYR A 5 16.68 -5.42 -13.32
C TYR A 5 15.77 -5.75 -14.51
N PRO A 6 14.66 -6.50 -14.32
CA PRO A 6 13.69 -6.72 -15.38
C PRO A 6 13.20 -5.36 -15.90
N ALA A 7 13.18 -5.21 -17.22
CA ALA A 7 12.73 -3.98 -17.85
C ALA A 7 11.28 -3.70 -17.42
N PRO A 8 10.96 -2.48 -16.95
CA PRO A 8 9.59 -2.12 -16.61
C PRO A 8 8.70 -2.32 -17.84
N ILE A 9 7.52 -2.91 -17.65
CA ILE A 9 6.50 -2.96 -18.70
C ILE A 9 5.93 -1.56 -18.81
N ASN A 10 6.32 -0.85 -19.86
CA ASN A 10 5.91 0.53 -20.09
C ASN A 10 4.50 0.57 -20.70
N TYR A 11 3.56 1.21 -20.02
CA TYR A 11 2.22 1.46 -20.55
C TYR A 11 1.76 2.88 -20.24
N THR A 12 0.89 3.41 -21.08
CA THR A 12 0.17 4.67 -20.93
C THR A 12 -1.30 4.37 -20.74
N LEU A 13 -1.97 5.18 -19.92
CA LEU A 13 -3.41 5.12 -19.71
C LEU A 13 -4.09 6.21 -20.52
N MET A 14 -4.90 5.82 -21.49
CA MET A 14 -5.72 6.74 -22.27
C MET A 14 -7.10 6.84 -21.62
N TRP A 15 -7.53 8.06 -21.31
CA TRP A 15 -8.81 8.35 -20.67
C TRP A 15 -9.74 9.06 -21.66
N PRO A 16 -10.37 8.33 -22.61
CA PRO A 16 -11.06 8.96 -23.74
C PRO A 16 -12.23 9.84 -23.35
N HIS A 17 -12.75 9.66 -22.13
CA HIS A 17 -13.94 10.35 -21.64
C HIS A 17 -13.65 11.40 -20.56
N LEU A 18 -12.38 11.62 -20.19
CA LEU A 18 -12.00 12.71 -19.27
C LEU A 18 -11.76 13.99 -20.05
N GLU A 19 -12.17 15.15 -19.51
CA GLU A 19 -12.03 16.43 -20.22
C GLU A 19 -10.57 16.87 -20.37
N SER A 20 -9.73 16.63 -19.36
CA SER A 20 -8.33 17.07 -19.35
C SER A 20 -7.42 16.04 -18.66
N PRO A 21 -7.28 14.82 -19.20
CA PRO A 21 -6.40 13.82 -18.61
C PRO A 21 -4.93 14.26 -18.74
N SER A 22 -4.18 14.08 -17.66
CA SER A 22 -2.79 14.47 -17.51
C SER A 22 -2.11 13.55 -16.49
N ASN A 23 -0.81 13.69 -16.31
CA ASN A 23 -0.08 12.98 -15.25
C ASN A 23 -0.55 13.38 -13.82
N SER A 24 -1.37 14.43 -13.70
CA SER A 24 -2.01 14.87 -12.44
C SER A 24 -3.50 14.51 -12.36
N THR A 25 -4.02 13.68 -13.26
CA THR A 25 -5.40 13.16 -13.14
C THR A 25 -5.54 12.37 -11.84
N PHE A 26 -6.63 12.62 -11.11
CA PHE A 26 -6.92 12.14 -9.76
C PHE A 26 -6.05 12.74 -8.65
N THR A 27 -5.43 13.89 -8.87
CA THR A 27 -4.81 14.68 -7.79
C THR A 27 -5.87 15.41 -6.96
N LEU A 28 -5.54 15.72 -5.70
CA LEU A 28 -6.46 16.35 -4.73
C LEU A 28 -7.09 17.66 -5.24
N HIS A 29 -6.35 18.42 -6.04
CA HIS A 29 -6.74 19.76 -6.48
C HIS A 29 -7.50 19.76 -7.81
N GLN A 30 -7.58 18.61 -8.50
CA GLN A 30 -8.17 18.50 -9.81
C GLN A 30 -9.52 17.77 -9.71
N LEU A 31 -10.59 18.42 -10.18
CA LEU A 31 -11.86 17.75 -10.41
C LEU A 31 -11.82 17.13 -11.80
N ASP A 32 -11.62 15.81 -11.86
CA ASP A 32 -11.61 15.09 -13.13
C ASP A 32 -13.04 14.88 -13.63
N MET A 33 -13.47 15.80 -14.50
CA MET A 33 -14.76 15.76 -15.17
C MET A 33 -14.76 14.69 -16.26
N CYS A 34 -15.83 13.90 -16.28
CA CYS A 34 -16.03 12.81 -17.22
C CYS A 34 -17.33 12.99 -18.01
N ASN A 35 -17.25 12.72 -19.32
CA ASN A 35 -18.35 12.76 -20.26
C ASN A 35 -18.65 11.37 -20.86
N CYS A 36 -18.40 10.30 -20.10
CA CYS A 36 -18.62 8.94 -20.60
C CYS A 36 -20.11 8.66 -20.87
N PRO A 37 -20.43 7.80 -21.86
CA PRO A 37 -21.81 7.53 -22.26
C PRO A 37 -22.62 6.74 -21.21
N GLN A 38 -21.96 6.23 -20.16
CA GLN A 38 -22.64 5.50 -19.08
C GLN A 38 -23.47 6.43 -18.18
N GLN A 39 -23.18 7.73 -18.20
CA GLN A 39 -23.92 8.73 -17.44
C GLN A 39 -24.60 9.70 -18.39
N LYS A 40 -25.77 10.23 -17.97
CA LYS A 40 -26.58 11.12 -18.82
C LYS A 40 -26.01 12.53 -18.97
N GLN A 41 -25.07 12.93 -18.11
CA GLN A 41 -24.52 14.27 -18.04
C GLN A 41 -23.06 14.23 -17.59
N SER A 42 -22.34 15.33 -17.80
CA SER A 42 -20.99 15.51 -17.25
C SER A 42 -21.00 15.32 -15.73
N HIS A 43 -20.00 14.62 -15.22
CA HIS A 43 -19.93 14.23 -13.82
C HIS A 43 -18.49 14.10 -13.34
N ILE A 44 -18.28 14.15 -12.03
CA ILE A 44 -16.96 13.91 -11.42
C ILE A 44 -16.68 12.41 -11.50
N TYR A 45 -15.66 12.01 -12.24
CA TYR A 45 -15.34 10.61 -12.58
C TYR A 45 -15.36 9.69 -11.36
N THR A 46 -14.72 10.13 -10.27
CA THR A 46 -14.53 9.33 -9.04
C THR A 46 -15.79 9.13 -8.21
N ARG A 47 -16.90 9.80 -8.54
CA ARG A 47 -18.19 9.66 -7.84
C ARG A 47 -19.14 8.65 -8.49
N TYR A 48 -18.81 8.15 -9.67
CA TYR A 48 -19.69 7.29 -10.46
C TYR A 48 -18.94 6.05 -10.97
N VAL A 49 -19.69 5.03 -11.37
CA VAL A 49 -19.13 3.91 -12.12
C VAL A 49 -19.01 4.35 -13.57
N CYS A 50 -17.77 4.53 -14.03
CA CYS A 50 -17.42 5.01 -15.35
C CYS A 50 -16.61 3.95 -16.12
N GLN A 51 -16.49 4.13 -17.43
CA GLN A 51 -15.56 3.34 -18.24
C GLN A 51 -14.12 3.66 -17.82
N GLY A 52 -13.31 2.62 -17.58
CA GLY A 52 -11.90 2.75 -17.25
C GLY A 52 -11.03 3.19 -18.44
N PRO A 53 -9.72 3.37 -18.22
CA PRO A 53 -8.81 3.79 -19.27
C PRO A 53 -8.51 2.65 -20.24
N ASP A 54 -8.16 3.02 -21.48
CA ASP A 54 -7.55 2.11 -22.43
C ASP A 54 -6.05 2.02 -22.13
N VAL A 55 -5.54 0.80 -21.94
CA VAL A 55 -4.12 0.56 -21.69
C VAL A 55 -3.39 0.44 -23.02
N GLN A 56 -2.46 1.35 -23.28
CA GLN A 56 -1.60 1.31 -24.45
C GLN A 56 -0.16 1.03 -24.03
N TYR A 57 0.49 0.02 -24.61
CA TYR A 57 1.90 -0.23 -24.34
C TYR A 57 2.75 0.84 -25.03
N ALA A 58 3.55 1.55 -24.25
CA ALA A 58 4.38 2.63 -24.75
C ALA A 58 5.54 2.04 -25.56
N ARG A 59 5.76 2.61 -26.76
CA ARG A 59 6.98 2.36 -27.52
C ARG A 59 8.15 3.05 -26.84
N LYS A 60 9.37 2.60 -27.15
CA LYS A 60 10.60 3.09 -26.52
C LYS A 60 10.82 4.60 -26.71
N GLU A 61 10.17 5.19 -27.71
CA GLU A 61 10.27 6.61 -28.05
C GLU A 61 9.27 7.53 -27.32
N ASN A 62 8.28 6.97 -26.61
CA ASN A 62 7.22 7.77 -25.98
C ASN A 62 7.61 8.20 -24.56
N ASP A 63 7.21 9.41 -24.17
CA ASP A 63 7.29 9.87 -22.77
C ASP A 63 6.47 8.95 -21.86
N LEU A 64 7.09 8.52 -20.76
CA LEU A 64 6.55 7.52 -19.85
C LEU A 64 5.60 8.17 -18.83
N TRP A 65 4.44 7.53 -18.59
CA TRP A 65 3.62 7.81 -17.43
C TRP A 65 4.26 7.18 -16.20
N LEU A 66 5.06 7.96 -15.48
CA LEU A 66 5.55 7.61 -14.15
C LEU A 66 4.67 8.33 -13.12
N LEU A 67 4.07 7.57 -12.20
CA LEU A 67 3.59 8.13 -10.93
C LEU A 67 4.83 8.58 -10.15
N CYS A 68 5.28 9.80 -10.42
CA CYS A 68 6.56 10.31 -9.92
C CYS A 68 6.58 10.44 -8.39
N GLU A 69 5.42 10.60 -7.75
CA GLU A 69 5.34 10.74 -6.29
C GLU A 69 4.08 10.07 -5.72
N PRO A 70 4.15 9.46 -4.52
CA PRO A 70 2.96 9.11 -3.76
C PRO A 70 2.31 10.40 -3.25
N TRP A 71 1.19 10.80 -3.87
CA TRP A 71 0.44 11.97 -3.43
C TRP A 71 -0.42 11.60 -2.21
N GLY A 72 -0.47 12.50 -1.22
CA GLY A 72 -1.17 12.32 0.05
C GLY A 72 -2.68 12.08 -0.08
N GLN A 73 -3.40 12.12 1.06
CA GLN A 73 -4.81 11.74 1.21
C GLN A 73 -5.71 12.09 0.00
N PHE A 74 -6.39 11.10 -0.59
CA PHE A 74 -7.51 11.36 -1.50
C PHE A 74 -8.84 11.41 -0.72
N ASN A 75 -9.42 12.61 -0.59
CA ASN A 75 -10.72 12.80 0.05
C ASN A 75 -11.85 12.71 -0.98
N ILE A 76 -12.73 11.71 -0.89
CA ILE A 76 -13.97 11.71 -1.68
C ILE A 76 -15.08 12.31 -0.83
N LEU A 77 -15.52 13.51 -1.21
CA LEU A 77 -16.73 14.07 -0.62
C LEU A 77 -17.94 13.25 -1.08
N ARG A 78 -18.61 12.58 -0.13
CA ARG A 78 -19.95 12.00 -0.35
C ARG A 78 -20.92 12.60 0.66
N PRO A 79 -22.18 12.85 0.28
CA PRO A 79 -23.20 13.24 1.25
C PRO A 79 -23.38 12.13 2.30
N ALA A 80 -23.08 12.42 3.56
CA ALA A 80 -23.39 11.53 4.68
C ALA A 80 -24.86 11.60 5.04
N SER A 81 -25.44 10.47 5.43
CA SER A 81 -26.80 10.45 5.99
C SER A 81 -26.87 11.21 7.32
N ARG A 82 -28.06 11.68 7.71
CA ARG A 82 -28.25 12.34 9.02
C ARG A 82 -27.87 11.42 10.19
N GLU A 83 -28.08 10.11 10.05
CA GLU A 83 -27.67 9.09 11.02
C GLU A 83 -26.14 9.03 11.15
N GLU A 84 -25.42 9.01 10.02
CA GLU A 84 -23.95 9.01 9.99
C GLU A 84 -23.36 10.30 10.56
N LEU A 85 -23.92 11.47 10.21
CA LEU A 85 -23.46 12.76 10.73
C LEU A 85 -23.67 12.88 12.25
N ARG A 86 -24.75 12.30 12.79
CA ARG A 86 -24.98 12.24 14.24
C ARG A 86 -23.93 11.40 14.96
N ARG A 87 -23.48 10.30 14.36
CA ARG A 87 -22.43 9.42 14.93
C ARG A 87 -21.01 9.93 14.65
N ARG A 88 -20.82 10.59 13.52
CA ARG A 88 -19.55 11.06 12.97
C ARG A 88 -19.77 12.39 12.24
N PRO A 89 -19.61 13.54 12.92
CA PRO A 89 -19.84 14.87 12.33
C PRO A 89 -18.99 15.16 11.07
N SER A 90 -17.88 14.45 10.89
CA SER A 90 -16.99 14.53 9.71
C SER A 90 -17.36 13.58 8.55
N ALA A 91 -18.44 12.80 8.65
CA ALA A 91 -18.79 11.77 7.66
C ALA A 91 -19.10 12.31 6.24
N SER A 92 -19.33 13.62 6.10
CA SER A 92 -19.48 14.31 4.81
C SER A 92 -18.21 14.28 3.95
N ILE A 93 -17.07 13.97 4.56
CA ILE A 93 -15.81 13.66 3.89
C ILE A 93 -15.61 12.16 4.05
N VAL A 94 -15.75 11.40 2.97
CA VAL A 94 -15.32 10.00 2.97
C VAL A 94 -13.84 9.99 2.64
N ARG A 95 -13.02 9.65 3.62
CA ARG A 95 -11.63 9.28 3.34
C ARG A 95 -11.66 7.85 2.81
N VAL A 96 -11.88 7.70 1.50
CA VAL A 96 -12.00 6.38 0.84
C VAL A 96 -10.64 5.83 0.50
N ASN A 97 -9.72 5.83 1.46
CA ASN A 97 -8.50 5.08 1.27
C ASN A 97 -8.77 3.65 1.74
N ARG A 98 -9.00 2.76 0.76
CA ARG A 98 -8.88 1.32 0.99
C ARG A 98 -7.41 1.08 1.29
N TYR A 99 -7.11 0.34 2.36
CA TYR A 99 -5.75 -0.01 2.76
C TYR A 99 -4.89 -0.28 1.52
N GLN A 100 -3.78 0.45 1.33
CA GLN A 100 -2.91 0.23 0.17
C GLN A 100 -2.58 -1.25 0.04
N ALA A 101 -2.23 -1.91 1.15
CA ALA A 101 -1.96 -3.35 1.18
C ALA A 101 -3.13 -4.20 0.65
N TYR A 102 -4.38 -3.87 1.01
CA TYR A 102 -5.57 -4.56 0.50
C TYR A 102 -5.82 -4.25 -0.97
N ALA A 103 -5.71 -2.98 -1.38
CA ALA A 103 -5.91 -2.54 -2.76
C ALA A 103 -4.88 -3.20 -3.69
N THR A 104 -3.60 -3.15 -3.30
CA THR A 104 -2.50 -3.84 -3.98
C THR A 104 -2.75 -5.34 -4.04
N GLN A 105 -3.13 -5.99 -2.93
CA GLN A 105 -3.49 -7.41 -2.94
C GLN A 105 -4.59 -7.72 -3.94
N LYS A 106 -5.68 -6.95 -3.94
CA LYS A 106 -6.82 -7.15 -4.86
C LYS A 106 -6.41 -6.96 -6.30
N TRP A 107 -5.60 -5.94 -6.61
CA TRP A 107 -5.07 -5.75 -7.95
C TRP A 107 -4.19 -6.92 -8.40
N LEU A 108 -3.23 -7.32 -7.57
CA LEU A 108 -2.34 -8.45 -7.86
C LEU A 108 -3.11 -9.76 -8.06
N SER A 109 -4.16 -9.99 -7.27
CA SER A 109 -5.01 -11.19 -7.39
C SER A 109 -5.77 -11.29 -8.72
N ARG A 110 -5.91 -10.18 -9.46
CA ARG A 110 -6.55 -10.15 -10.78
C ARG A 110 -5.57 -10.44 -11.92
N LEU A 111 -4.27 -10.42 -11.65
CA LEU A 111 -3.26 -10.75 -12.65
C LEU A 111 -3.29 -12.26 -12.96
N SER A 112 -2.89 -12.63 -14.18
CA SER A 112 -2.72 -14.05 -14.52
C SER A 112 -1.66 -14.71 -13.64
N HIS A 113 -1.75 -16.02 -13.44
CA HIS A 113 -0.74 -16.77 -12.67
C HIS A 113 0.68 -16.55 -13.22
N LEU A 114 0.83 -16.52 -14.55
CA LEU A 114 2.11 -16.23 -15.19
C LEU A 114 2.66 -14.85 -14.79
N ALA A 115 1.83 -13.81 -14.78
CA ALA A 115 2.25 -12.48 -14.37
C ALA A 115 2.65 -12.47 -12.87
N GLN A 116 1.83 -13.06 -12.00
CA GLN A 116 2.08 -13.16 -10.56
C GLN A 116 3.43 -13.83 -10.26
N THR A 117 3.73 -14.95 -10.93
CA THR A 117 5.00 -15.67 -10.74
C THR A 117 6.24 -14.91 -11.21
N ASN A 118 6.10 -13.88 -12.04
CA ASN A 118 7.23 -13.07 -12.52
C ASN A 118 7.46 -11.78 -11.74
N ILE A 119 6.61 -11.47 -10.75
CA ILE A 119 6.81 -10.32 -9.88
C ILE A 119 7.99 -10.60 -8.95
N THR A 120 9.03 -9.76 -9.02
CA THR A 120 10.26 -9.88 -8.22
C THR A 120 10.35 -8.84 -7.11
N ASN A 121 9.75 -7.66 -7.31
CA ASN A 121 9.77 -6.56 -6.35
C ASN A 121 8.37 -5.94 -6.26
N LEU A 122 8.01 -5.46 -5.08
CA LEU A 122 6.80 -4.70 -4.83
C LEU A 122 7.13 -3.44 -4.04
N SER A 123 6.35 -2.38 -4.24
CA SER A 123 6.39 -1.18 -3.41
C SER A 123 5.05 -0.99 -2.74
N LEU A 124 5.06 -0.66 -1.45
CA LEU A 124 3.88 -0.43 -0.64
C LEU A 124 4.04 0.88 0.14
N ILE A 125 3.11 1.80 -0.05
CA ILE A 125 3.02 3.01 0.78
C ILE A 125 2.26 2.64 2.05
N CYS A 126 2.82 3.05 3.18
CA CYS A 126 2.30 2.83 4.52
C CYS A 126 2.15 4.21 5.16
N ASP A 127 0.92 4.71 5.26
CA ASP A 127 0.62 6.02 5.84
C ASP A 127 -0.64 5.97 6.73
N VAL A 128 -0.62 6.68 7.86
CA VAL A 128 -1.75 6.80 8.81
C VAL A 128 -2.92 7.54 8.15
N PHE A 129 -2.58 8.46 7.25
CA PHE A 129 -3.54 9.29 6.57
C PHE A 129 -4.24 8.57 5.40
N GLU A 130 -3.71 7.42 4.97
CA GLU A 130 -4.36 6.50 4.05
C GLU A 130 -5.34 5.55 4.74
N GLU A 131 -5.60 5.74 6.03
CA GLU A 131 -6.35 4.81 6.85
C GLU A 131 -7.45 5.56 7.61
N ASP A 132 -8.65 5.70 7.02
CA ASP A 132 -9.88 6.01 7.79
C ASP A 132 -10.36 4.79 8.60
N CYS A 133 -9.41 3.93 8.93
CA CYS A 133 -9.57 2.59 9.45
C CYS A 133 -9.09 2.54 10.90
N ARG A 134 -9.55 1.53 11.63
CA ARG A 134 -8.97 1.23 12.95
C ARG A 134 -7.64 0.54 12.72
N ASP A 135 -6.62 0.83 13.53
CA ASP A 135 -5.29 0.20 13.47
C ASP A 135 -5.34 -1.33 13.33
N LEU A 136 -6.34 -1.96 13.95
CA LEU A 136 -6.58 -3.40 13.86
C LEU A 136 -6.90 -3.88 12.44
N ASP A 137 -7.65 -3.10 11.67
CA ASP A 137 -8.02 -3.47 10.30
C ASP A 137 -6.82 -3.25 9.35
N ALA A 138 -5.97 -2.25 9.59
CA ALA A 138 -4.69 -2.08 8.90
C ALA A 138 -3.76 -3.27 9.15
N LEU A 139 -3.59 -3.65 10.42
CA LEU A 139 -2.84 -4.85 10.82
C LEU A 139 -3.31 -6.11 10.09
N ARG A 140 -4.64 -6.33 10.01
CA ARG A 140 -5.22 -7.45 9.27
C ARG A 140 -4.92 -7.38 7.78
N SER A 141 -4.98 -6.18 7.20
CA SER A 141 -4.65 -5.94 5.80
C SER A 141 -3.18 -6.27 5.50
N TYR A 142 -2.23 -5.79 6.31
CA TYR A 142 -0.81 -6.13 6.17
C TYR A 142 -0.57 -7.65 6.31
N ALA A 143 -1.20 -8.29 7.30
CA ALA A 143 -1.10 -9.74 7.48
C ALA A 143 -1.64 -10.53 6.28
N SER A 144 -2.79 -10.11 5.73
CA SER A 144 -3.39 -10.71 4.54
C SER A 144 -2.47 -10.53 3.31
N PHE A 145 -1.92 -9.33 3.13
CA PHE A 145 -1.04 -9.01 2.03
C PHE A 145 0.27 -9.82 2.09
N SER A 146 0.89 -9.95 3.26
CA SER A 146 2.08 -10.78 3.44
C SER A 146 1.83 -12.24 3.09
N ARG A 147 0.70 -12.81 3.53
CA ARG A 147 0.31 -14.18 3.14
C ARG A 147 0.13 -14.30 1.63
N PHE A 148 -0.51 -13.31 1.00
CA PHE A 148 -0.70 -13.30 -0.43
C PHE A 148 0.65 -13.33 -1.18
N ILE A 149 1.61 -12.49 -0.79
CA ILE A 149 2.97 -12.48 -1.36
C ILE A 149 3.64 -13.85 -1.19
N LEU A 150 3.57 -14.41 0.02
CA LEU A 150 4.19 -15.69 0.35
C LEU A 150 3.61 -16.85 -0.47
N GLY A 151 2.29 -16.86 -0.69
CA GLY A 151 1.59 -17.93 -1.40
C GLY A 151 1.55 -17.79 -2.92
N ASN A 152 1.46 -16.56 -3.45
CA ASN A 152 1.12 -16.33 -4.86
C ASN A 152 2.25 -15.70 -5.68
N LEU A 153 3.24 -15.09 -5.03
CA LEU A 153 4.34 -14.39 -5.70
C LEU A 153 5.68 -15.07 -5.42
N PRO A 154 5.93 -16.29 -5.92
CA PRO A 154 7.08 -17.11 -5.52
C PRO A 154 8.44 -16.48 -5.83
N ARG A 155 8.52 -15.59 -6.82
CA ARG A 155 9.75 -14.88 -7.20
C ARG A 155 9.90 -13.51 -6.54
N CYS A 156 8.91 -13.05 -5.76
CA CYS A 156 9.02 -11.79 -5.04
C CYS A 156 10.09 -11.93 -3.95
N ARG A 157 11.15 -11.13 -4.05
CA ARG A 157 12.29 -11.10 -3.13
C ARG A 157 12.38 -9.81 -2.34
N THR A 158 11.77 -8.74 -2.81
CA THR A 158 11.90 -7.42 -2.17
C THR A 158 10.55 -6.76 -2.02
N LEU A 159 10.23 -6.33 -0.80
CA LEU A 159 9.16 -5.38 -0.54
C LEU A 159 9.79 -4.03 -0.16
N HIS A 160 9.59 -3.02 -0.97
CA HIS A 160 9.87 -1.64 -0.63
C HIS A 160 8.70 -1.10 0.16
N THR A 161 8.96 -0.53 1.32
CA THR A 161 7.94 0.12 2.12
C THR A 161 8.27 1.60 2.27
N ILE A 162 7.27 2.44 2.01
CA ILE A 162 7.38 3.89 2.16
C ILE A 162 6.62 4.27 3.40
N HIS A 163 7.33 4.70 4.44
CA HIS A 163 6.71 5.06 5.72
C HIS A 163 6.75 6.57 5.87
N TRP A 164 5.58 7.17 6.09
CA TRP A 164 5.50 8.59 6.45
C TRP A 164 5.29 8.80 7.95
N ASN A 165 4.96 7.73 8.68
CA ASN A 165 4.81 7.76 10.12
C ASN A 165 5.49 6.53 10.77
N PRO A 166 6.45 6.74 11.70
CA PRO A 166 7.16 5.66 12.36
C PRO A 166 6.29 4.85 13.33
N SER A 167 5.12 5.35 13.70
CA SER A 167 4.19 4.71 14.64
C SER A 167 3.29 3.67 13.98
N LEU A 168 3.41 3.45 12.66
CA LEU A 168 2.56 2.52 11.95
C LEU A 168 2.83 1.07 12.37
N PRO A 169 1.76 0.28 12.64
CA PRO A 169 1.90 -1.08 13.14
C PRO A 169 2.21 -2.06 11.99
N LEU A 170 3.39 -1.95 11.41
CA LEU A 170 3.81 -2.73 10.22
C LEU A 170 4.35 -4.13 10.55
N ARG A 171 4.30 -4.52 11.83
CA ARG A 171 4.75 -5.84 12.31
C ARG A 171 4.24 -7.04 11.49
N PRO A 172 3.01 -7.06 10.95
CA PRO A 172 2.58 -8.20 10.14
C PRO A 172 3.44 -8.42 8.88
N LEU A 173 4.10 -7.38 8.36
CA LEU A 173 5.00 -7.51 7.22
C LEU A 173 6.24 -8.37 7.55
N CYS A 174 6.61 -8.53 8.83
CA CYS A 174 7.68 -9.44 9.26
C CYS A 174 7.47 -10.89 8.81
N MET A 175 6.23 -11.29 8.52
CA MET A 175 5.92 -12.62 7.96
C MET A 175 6.70 -12.92 6.67
N LEU A 176 7.02 -11.89 5.90
CA LEU A 176 7.75 -12.04 4.64
C LEU A 176 9.14 -12.67 4.85
N PHE A 177 9.78 -12.46 6.00
CA PHE A 177 11.08 -13.06 6.32
C PHE A 177 11.04 -14.58 6.52
N GLN A 178 9.85 -15.20 6.54
CA GLN A 178 9.72 -16.67 6.49
C GLN A 178 10.20 -17.25 5.16
N ARG A 179 10.27 -16.43 4.10
CA ARG A 179 10.85 -16.82 2.81
C ARG A 179 12.33 -16.48 2.78
N GLU A 180 13.16 -17.48 2.51
CA GLU A 180 14.59 -17.30 2.35
C GLU A 180 14.91 -16.27 1.25
N GLY A 181 15.85 -15.36 1.53
CA GLY A 181 16.24 -14.30 0.61
C GLY A 181 15.19 -13.21 0.39
N MET A 182 14.11 -13.18 1.18
CA MET A 182 13.18 -12.05 1.19
C MET A 182 13.78 -10.87 1.95
N GLN A 183 13.60 -9.68 1.41
CA GLN A 183 14.13 -8.43 1.92
C GLN A 183 12.99 -7.42 2.06
N ILE A 184 13.05 -6.61 3.11
CA ILE A 184 12.20 -5.43 3.24
C ILE A 184 13.11 -4.20 3.24
N LEU A 185 12.84 -3.29 2.31
CA LEU A 185 13.58 -2.05 2.13
C LEU A 185 12.71 -0.90 2.60
N VAL A 186 13.07 -0.28 3.72
CA VAL A 186 12.33 0.84 4.28
C VAL A 186 12.88 2.13 3.70
N LYS A 187 12.02 2.94 3.08
CA LYS A 187 12.37 4.30 2.67
C LYS A 187 12.53 5.15 3.93
N GLN A 188 13.73 5.66 4.15
CA GLN A 188 13.99 6.71 5.13
C GLN A 188 14.10 8.06 4.41
N GLU A 189 13.50 9.07 5.01
CA GLU A 189 13.69 10.46 4.60
C GLU A 189 15.12 10.89 4.96
N VAL A 190 15.89 11.29 3.96
CA VAL A 190 17.17 11.97 4.17
C VAL A 190 16.94 13.43 3.78
N THR A 191 17.47 14.35 4.57
CA THR A 191 17.45 15.79 4.29
C THR A 191 17.82 16.09 2.82
N ASP A 192 17.16 17.06 2.20
CA ASP A 192 17.33 17.54 0.81
C ASP A 192 16.79 16.64 -0.31
N ASP A 193 15.50 16.26 -0.27
CA ASP A 193 14.76 15.55 -1.34
C ASP A 193 15.38 14.23 -1.82
N LYS A 194 16.36 13.70 -1.07
CA LYS A 194 17.04 12.45 -1.37
C LYS A 194 16.48 11.36 -0.48
N TYR A 195 16.10 10.26 -1.10
CA TYR A 195 15.58 9.11 -0.37
C TYR A 195 16.62 8.00 -0.35
N LYS A 196 16.83 7.41 0.82
CA LYS A 196 17.64 6.22 0.97
C LYS A 196 16.75 5.07 1.42
N PHE A 197 16.88 3.95 0.73
CA PHE A 197 16.30 2.70 1.20
C PHE A 197 17.32 2.01 2.09
N GLU A 198 16.91 1.67 3.30
CA GLU A 198 17.73 0.87 4.19
C GLU A 198 17.22 -0.56 4.19
N LEU A 199 18.16 -1.50 4.02
CA LEU A 199 17.86 -2.91 4.15
C LEU A 199 17.61 -3.21 5.61
N CYS A 200 16.39 -3.64 5.92
CA CYS A 200 16.06 -4.13 7.25
C CYS A 200 16.09 -5.65 7.22
N ASP A 201 16.96 -6.25 8.04
CA ASP A 201 16.78 -7.64 8.43
C ASP A 201 15.51 -7.79 9.29
N ALA A 202 15.12 -9.04 9.57
CA ALA A 202 13.89 -9.33 10.29
C ALA A 202 13.83 -8.70 11.69
N TRP A 203 14.97 -8.65 12.39
CA TRP A 203 15.06 -8.07 13.72
C TRP A 203 14.96 -6.55 13.66
N THR A 204 15.76 -5.93 12.79
CA THR A 204 15.78 -4.48 12.56
C THR A 204 14.41 -3.99 12.10
N PHE A 205 13.72 -4.70 11.22
CA PHE A 205 12.37 -4.34 10.80
C PHE A 205 11.34 -4.48 11.94
N TYR A 206 11.46 -5.55 12.74
CA TYR A 206 10.58 -5.77 13.90
C TYR A 206 10.73 -4.67 14.96
N THR A 207 11.96 -4.27 15.28
CA THR A 207 12.22 -3.18 16.23
C THR A 207 11.76 -1.83 15.69
N TYR A 208 12.03 -1.56 14.41
CA TYR A 208 11.63 -0.32 13.74
C TYR A 208 10.11 -0.11 13.73
N THR A 209 9.35 -1.17 13.47
CA THR A 209 7.89 -1.11 13.32
C THR A 209 7.12 -1.37 14.62
N GLY A 210 7.85 -1.57 15.71
CA GLY A 210 7.31 -2.02 16.99
C GLY A 210 7.06 -0.93 18.02
N ALA A 211 7.05 0.35 17.62
CA ALA A 211 6.92 1.55 18.46
C ALA A 211 6.45 1.27 19.90
N TYR A 212 7.33 1.65 20.84
CA TYR A 212 7.32 1.43 22.30
C TYR A 212 8.08 0.19 22.80
N GLY A 213 9.40 0.32 22.78
CA GLY A 213 10.30 -0.44 23.63
C GLY A 213 11.74 -0.23 23.22
N HIS A 214 12.51 0.46 24.08
CA HIS A 214 13.97 0.48 24.11
C HIS A 214 14.59 -0.86 23.64
N GLU A 215 15.81 -0.84 23.09
CA GLU A 215 16.59 -2.01 22.61
C GLU A 215 16.68 -3.19 23.62
N ASP A 216 16.29 -2.95 24.87
CA ASP A 216 16.18 -3.91 25.96
C ASP A 216 14.76 -4.35 26.33
N ASN A 217 13.78 -4.34 25.43
CA ASN A 217 12.48 -4.97 25.72
C ASN A 217 12.56 -6.52 25.58
N PRO A 218 12.66 -7.31 26.68
CA PRO A 218 12.74 -8.76 26.61
C PRO A 218 11.46 -9.41 26.05
N ALA A 219 10.30 -8.74 26.12
CA ALA A 219 9.07 -9.24 25.49
C ALA A 219 9.18 -9.20 23.95
N GLY A 220 9.75 -8.12 23.39
CA GLY A 220 10.03 -8.01 21.96
C GLY A 220 11.00 -9.08 21.46
N LYS A 221 12.11 -9.32 22.19
CA LYS A 221 13.08 -10.38 21.88
C LYS A 221 12.42 -11.78 21.92
N ARG A 222 11.60 -12.05 22.93
CA ARG A 222 10.85 -13.33 23.04
C ARG A 222 9.87 -13.53 21.88
N LEU A 223 9.10 -12.50 21.52
CA LEU A 223 8.16 -12.53 20.41
C LEU A 223 8.87 -12.79 19.07
N TYR A 224 9.98 -12.12 18.80
CA TYR A 224 10.79 -12.36 17.61
C TYR A 224 11.33 -13.79 17.55
N HIS A 225 11.91 -14.29 18.64
CA HIS A 225 12.41 -15.66 18.69
C HIS A 225 11.30 -16.69 18.50
N ARG A 226 10.12 -16.42 19.07
CA ARG A 226 8.92 -17.23 18.89
C ARG A 226 8.45 -17.24 17.45
N PHE A 227 8.42 -16.07 16.81
CA PHE A 227 8.05 -15.92 15.40
C PHE A 227 8.96 -16.74 14.48
N HIS A 228 10.27 -16.64 14.70
CA HIS A 228 11.25 -17.36 13.89
C HIS A 228 11.28 -18.87 14.14
N ARG A 229 10.99 -19.33 15.35
CA ARG A 229 10.99 -20.77 15.68
C ARG A 229 9.67 -21.46 15.39
N GLU A 230 8.55 -20.81 15.67
CA GLU A 230 7.24 -21.48 15.76
C GLU A 230 6.35 -21.26 14.53
N LYS A 231 6.78 -20.45 13.54
CA LYS A 231 5.93 -20.06 12.39
C LYS A 231 4.55 -19.61 12.87
N LEU A 232 4.53 -18.63 13.78
CA LEU A 232 3.33 -18.20 14.50
C LEU A 232 2.11 -17.95 13.59
N ASP A 233 0.95 -18.33 14.09
CA ASP A 233 -0.35 -18.02 13.48
C ASP A 233 -0.60 -16.51 13.59
N PRO A 234 -0.99 -15.81 12.52
CA PRO A 234 -1.22 -14.37 12.59
C PRO A 234 -2.39 -13.93 13.47
N GLU A 235 -3.33 -14.82 13.84
CA GLU A 235 -4.27 -14.53 14.92
C GLU A 235 -3.53 -14.28 16.26
N GLN A 236 -2.40 -14.95 16.49
CA GLN A 236 -1.53 -14.72 17.65
C GLN A 236 -0.78 -13.39 17.52
N ILE A 237 -0.25 -13.05 16.34
CA ILE A 237 0.39 -11.74 16.09
C ILE A 237 -0.60 -10.59 16.36
N LEU A 238 -1.84 -10.73 15.89
CA LEU A 238 -2.92 -9.77 16.11
C LEU A 238 -3.35 -9.72 17.59
N GLY A 239 -3.39 -10.87 18.26
CA GLY A 239 -3.65 -11.00 19.70
C GLY A 239 -2.61 -10.26 20.55
N ASP A 240 -1.33 -10.53 20.28
CA ASP A 240 -0.20 -9.92 21.00
C ASP A 240 -0.12 -8.41 20.76
N SER A 241 -0.47 -7.96 19.54
CA SER A 241 -0.55 -6.52 19.22
C SER A 241 -1.69 -5.83 19.98
N LYS A 242 -2.83 -6.51 20.19
CA LYS A 242 -3.94 -5.98 21.00
C LYS A 242 -3.59 -5.87 22.49
N GLU A 243 -2.76 -6.75 23.04
CA GLU A 243 -2.32 -6.63 24.44
C GLU A 243 -1.36 -5.46 24.63
N MET A 244 -0.48 -5.20 23.67
CA MET A 244 0.45 -4.06 23.73
C MET A 244 -0.24 -2.70 23.58
N MET A 245 -1.34 -2.61 22.83
CA MET A 245 -2.11 -1.36 22.67
C MET A 245 -3.03 -1.03 23.87
N LYS A 246 -3.07 -1.86 24.91
CA LYS A 246 -3.88 -1.61 26.13
C LYS A 246 -3.15 -0.84 27.23
N TRP A 247 -1.90 -0.44 26.99
CA TRP A 247 -1.04 0.34 27.88
C TRP A 247 -0.75 1.71 27.29
#